data_AF-A0A4P6LSA1-F1
#
_entry.id   AF-A0A4P6LSA1-F1
#
_cell.length_a   1.000
_cell.length_b   1.000
_cell.length_c   1.000
_cell.angle_alpha   90.00
_cell.angle_beta   90.00
_cell.angle_gamma   90.00
#
_symmetry.space_group_name_H-M   'P 1'
#
loop_
_entity.id
_entity.type
_entity.pdbx_description
1 polymer ?
#
loop_
_entity_poly.entity_id
_entity_poly.type
_entity_poly.pdbx_seq_one_letter_code
_entity_poly.pdbx_strand_id
1 'polypeptide(L)'
;MANKLQTSIRAYAADNIQIKRFLRVEDAQQLFHIEDEVLLIVALSADALYQLPRTTLIHQKKMEDYMKHLYKVPNTSKYVQKKYVRIGEGSITYSIGHHRFIEMARAAGAVYKINEGTGGTVLINIDIFDEYMEQFREEAIPMKHPLFGPAKGE
;
A
#
# COMPACT_ATOMS: atom_id res chain seq x y z
N MET A 1 1.12 33.07 5.32
CA MET A 1 -0.26 33.31 5.81
C MET A 1 -1.09 32.08 5.47
N ALA A 2 -1.72 31.45 6.46
CA ALA A 2 -2.52 30.24 6.21
C ALA A 2 -3.75 30.61 5.36
N ASN A 3 -3.75 30.19 4.10
CA ASN A 3 -4.92 30.34 3.23
C ASN A 3 -6.11 29.65 3.91
N LYS A 4 -7.08 30.44 4.36
CA LYS A 4 -8.33 29.93 4.91
C LYS A 4 -8.99 29.07 3.84
N LEU A 5 -9.13 27.78 4.13
CA LEU A 5 -9.90 26.85 3.31
C LEU A 5 -11.29 27.45 3.08
N GLN A 6 -11.65 27.65 1.81
CA GLN A 6 -12.97 28.17 1.46
C GLN A 6 -14.04 27.18 1.92
N THR A 7 -15.01 27.68 2.67
CA THR A 7 -16.09 26.93 3.33
C THR A 7 -17.17 26.42 2.38
N SER A 8 -17.09 26.70 1.08
CA SER A 8 -18.09 26.25 0.12
C SER A 8 -17.79 24.84 -0.38
N ILE A 9 -18.75 23.92 -0.19
CA ILE A 9 -18.67 22.51 -0.62
C ILE A 9 -18.33 22.40 -2.12
N ARG A 10 -18.74 23.38 -2.93
CA ARG A 10 -18.47 23.43 -4.37
C ARG A 10 -17.00 23.63 -4.74
N ALA A 11 -16.18 24.23 -3.87
CA ALA A 11 -14.75 24.36 -4.14
C ALA A 11 -14.02 23.00 -4.13
N TYR A 12 -14.57 22.00 -3.41
CA TYR A 12 -14.07 20.62 -3.42
C TYR A 12 -14.51 19.80 -4.63
N ALA A 13 -15.52 20.29 -5.38
CA ALA A 13 -16.00 19.67 -6.61
C ALA A 13 -15.18 20.08 -7.85
N ALA A 14 -14.17 20.95 -7.69
CA ALA A 14 -13.17 21.14 -8.73
C ALA A 14 -12.31 19.86 -8.76
N ASP A 15 -12.59 19.01 -9.75
CA ASP A 15 -12.07 17.69 -10.09
C ASP A 15 -10.54 17.42 -10.03
N ASN A 16 -9.72 18.26 -9.41
CA ASN A 16 -8.26 18.16 -9.54
C ASN A 16 -7.48 17.68 -8.31
N ILE A 17 -8.13 17.42 -7.15
CA ILE A 17 -7.46 16.76 -6.02
C ILE A 17 -8.40 15.72 -5.38
N GLN A 18 -8.42 14.52 -5.96
CA GLN A 18 -9.25 13.38 -5.52
C GLN A 18 -8.59 12.51 -4.43
N ILE A 19 -7.69 13.06 -3.60
CA ILE A 19 -7.08 12.27 -2.51
C ILE A 19 -7.91 12.46 -1.24
N LYS A 20 -8.97 11.66 -1.09
CA LYS A 20 -9.80 11.65 0.13
C LYS A 20 -9.06 10.89 1.24
N ARG A 21 -8.76 11.54 2.37
CA ARG A 21 -8.12 10.82 3.50
C ARG A 21 -9.03 9.74 4.11
N PHE A 22 -10.34 10.00 4.12
CA PHE A 22 -11.36 9.10 4.64
C PHE A 22 -12.39 8.81 3.56
N LEU A 23 -12.77 7.54 3.44
CA LEU A 23 -13.76 7.04 2.50
C LEU A 23 -15.01 6.60 3.25
N ARG A 24 -16.17 6.74 2.63
CA ARG A 24 -17.37 6.02 3.08
C ARG A 24 -17.22 4.54 2.74
N VAL A 25 -17.99 3.68 3.40
CA VAL A 25 -17.96 2.23 3.15
C VAL A 25 -18.22 1.93 1.67
N GLU A 26 -19.26 2.53 1.08
CA GLU A 26 -19.62 2.41 -0.34
C GLU A 26 -18.46 2.81 -1.29
N ASP A 27 -17.82 3.96 -1.02
CA ASP A 27 -16.66 4.44 -1.79
C ASP A 27 -15.47 3.46 -1.68
N ALA A 28 -15.24 2.91 -0.49
CA ALA A 28 -14.12 2.00 -0.21
C ALA A 28 -14.34 0.61 -0.85
N GLN A 29 -15.58 0.11 -0.90
CA GLN A 29 -15.90 -1.14 -1.61
C GLN A 29 -15.58 -1.04 -3.09
N GLN A 30 -15.99 0.05 -3.72
CA GLN A 30 -15.74 0.29 -5.14
C GLN A 30 -14.24 0.40 -5.41
N LEU A 31 -13.50 1.09 -4.54
CA LEU A 31 -12.06 1.29 -4.69
C LEU A 31 -11.25 0.01 -4.52
N PHE A 32 -11.55 -0.79 -3.48
CA PHE A 32 -10.75 -1.98 -3.15
C PHE A 32 -11.29 -3.27 -3.78
N HIS A 33 -12.48 -3.25 -4.37
CA HIS A 33 -13.17 -4.42 -4.93
C HIS A 33 -13.36 -5.55 -3.90
N ILE A 34 -13.71 -5.19 -2.67
CA ILE A 34 -13.94 -6.11 -1.54
C ILE A 34 -15.42 -6.02 -1.11
N GLU A 35 -16.01 -7.18 -0.79
CA GLU A 35 -17.37 -7.27 -0.25
C GLU A 35 -17.51 -6.59 1.12
N ASP A 36 -18.70 -6.05 1.43
CA ASP A 36 -18.95 -5.24 2.63
C ASP A 36 -18.46 -5.87 3.94
N GLU A 37 -18.84 -7.11 4.18
CA GLU A 37 -18.53 -7.81 5.42
C GLU A 37 -17.02 -7.96 5.61
N VAL A 38 -16.32 -8.31 4.53
CA VAL A 38 -14.86 -8.47 4.54
C VAL A 38 -14.18 -7.10 4.69
N LEU A 39 -14.69 -6.07 4.02
CA LEU A 39 -14.12 -4.73 4.05
C LEU A 39 -14.06 -4.17 5.48
N LEU A 40 -15.15 -4.30 6.25
CA LEU A 40 -15.18 -3.80 7.63
C LEU A 40 -14.22 -4.54 8.55
N ILE A 41 -14.07 -5.86 8.37
CA ILE A 41 -13.11 -6.67 9.14
C ILE A 41 -11.67 -6.27 8.81
N VAL A 42 -11.37 -6.07 7.53
CA VAL A 42 -10.05 -5.62 7.08
C VAL A 42 -9.77 -4.21 7.61
N ALA A 43 -10.75 -3.30 7.53
CA ALA A 43 -10.61 -1.94 8.04
C ALA A 43 -10.41 -1.88 9.56
N LEU A 44 -11.09 -2.75 10.31
CA LEU A 44 -10.86 -2.90 11.74
C LEU A 44 -9.44 -3.42 12.03
N SER A 45 -8.99 -4.43 11.29
CA SER A 45 -7.65 -5.02 11.44
C SER A 45 -6.52 -4.03 11.10
N ALA A 46 -6.79 -3.15 10.14
CA ALA A 46 -5.88 -2.07 9.71
C ALA A 46 -5.89 -0.85 10.64
N ASP A 47 -6.66 -0.86 11.74
CA ASP A 47 -6.93 0.32 12.58
C ASP A 47 -7.42 1.54 11.76
N ALA A 48 -8.13 1.25 10.67
CA ALA A 48 -8.59 2.22 9.69
C ALA A 48 -10.07 2.55 9.84
N LEU A 49 -10.81 1.83 10.69
CA LEU A 49 -12.25 1.98 10.88
C LEU A 49 -12.59 3.06 11.91
N TYR A 50 -13.36 4.07 11.48
CA TYR A 50 -13.84 5.15 12.34
C TYR A 50 -15.37 5.14 12.36
N GLN A 51 -15.93 4.73 13.50
CA GLN A 51 -17.38 4.74 13.72
C GLN A 51 -17.82 6.10 14.28
N LEU A 52 -18.70 6.80 13.55
CA LEU A 52 -19.32 8.06 13.98
C LEU A 52 -20.82 7.85 14.22
N PRO A 53 -21.50 8.76 14.95
CA PRO A 53 -22.92 8.56 15.32
C PRO A 53 -23.90 8.35 14.16
N ARG A 54 -23.57 8.78 12.94
CA ARG A 54 -24.45 8.68 11.76
C ARG A 54 -23.81 8.00 10.55
N THR A 55 -22.53 7.62 10.63
CA THR A 55 -21.79 7.10 9.48
C THR A 55 -20.53 6.37 9.92
N THR A 56 -20.02 5.52 9.04
CA THR A 56 -18.74 4.83 9.21
C THR A 56 -17.78 5.33 8.14
N LEU A 57 -16.58 5.69 8.56
CA LEU A 57 -15.51 6.14 7.66
C LEU A 57 -14.31 5.20 7.76
N ILE A 58 -13.61 5.06 6.65
CA ILE A 58 -12.41 4.23 6.52
C ILE A 58 -11.24 5.11 6.12
N HIS A 59 -10.16 5.09 6.89
CA HIS A 59 -8.95 5.86 6.58
C HIS A 59 -8.19 5.20 5.42
N GLN A 60 -8.12 5.88 4.28
CA GLN A 60 -7.59 5.32 3.03
C GLN A 60 -6.13 4.86 3.18
N LYS A 61 -5.23 5.72 3.66
CA LYS A 61 -3.80 5.38 3.77
C LYS A 61 -3.53 4.15 4.67
N LYS A 62 -4.21 4.05 5.83
CA LYS A 62 -4.05 2.90 6.73
C LYS A 62 -4.50 1.60 6.07
N MET A 63 -5.60 1.65 5.31
CA MET A 63 -6.05 0.51 4.50
C MET A 63 -5.01 0.13 3.46
N GLU A 64 -4.54 1.08 2.65
CA GLU A 64 -3.54 0.84 1.61
C GLU A 64 -2.27 0.22 2.19
N ASP A 65 -1.75 0.78 3.28
CA ASP A 65 -0.57 0.27 3.97
C ASP A 65 -0.77 -1.16 4.49
N TYR A 66 -1.93 -1.46 5.09
CA TYR A 66 -2.26 -2.81 5.55
C TYR A 66 -2.42 -3.81 4.38
N MET A 67 -2.99 -3.35 3.27
CA MET A 67 -3.29 -4.18 2.11
C MET A 67 -2.05 -4.55 1.28
N LYS A 68 -0.94 -3.79 1.39
CA LYS A 68 0.33 -4.10 0.71
C LYS A 68 0.76 -5.57 0.87
N HIS A 69 0.50 -6.13 2.05
CA HIS A 69 0.91 -7.50 2.39
C HIS A 69 -0.27 -8.44 2.61
N LEU A 70 -1.48 -8.03 2.20
CA LEU A 70 -2.69 -8.84 2.32
C LEU A 70 -2.80 -9.82 1.14
N TYR A 71 -2.81 -11.11 1.44
CA TYR A 71 -2.89 -12.17 0.45
C TYR A 71 -4.21 -12.94 0.58
N LYS A 72 -4.94 -13.07 -0.53
CA LYS A 72 -6.11 -13.97 -0.61
C LYS A 72 -5.62 -15.39 -0.86
N VAL A 73 -5.95 -16.31 0.04
CA VAL A 73 -5.57 -17.71 -0.08
C VAL A 73 -6.39 -18.37 -1.20
N PRO A 74 -5.75 -18.93 -2.24
CA PRO A 74 -6.45 -19.55 -3.37
C PRO A 74 -7.44 -20.62 -2.91
N ASN A 75 -8.58 -20.72 -3.61
CA ASN A 75 -9.64 -21.69 -3.32
C ASN A 75 -10.27 -21.57 -1.92
N THR A 76 -10.07 -20.45 -1.23
CA THR A 76 -10.71 -20.16 0.06
C THR A 76 -11.20 -18.72 0.13
N SER A 77 -12.07 -18.42 1.08
CA SER A 77 -12.49 -17.06 1.43
C SER A 77 -11.54 -16.36 2.40
N LYS A 78 -10.38 -16.97 2.72
CA LYS A 78 -9.48 -16.47 3.75
C LYS A 78 -8.48 -15.44 3.20
N TYR A 79 -8.22 -14.43 4.01
CA TYR A 79 -7.15 -13.46 3.79
C TYR A 79 -6.08 -13.62 4.86
N VAL A 80 -4.82 -13.47 4.49
CA VAL A 80 -3.68 -13.60 5.38
C VAL A 80 -2.76 -12.41 5.16
N GLN A 81 -2.40 -11.72 6.24
CA GLN A 81 -1.33 -10.74 6.21
C GLN A 81 0.00 -11.48 6.24
N LYS A 82 0.72 -11.47 5.12
CA LYS A 82 2.00 -12.17 4.99
C LYS A 82 3.13 -11.26 5.48
N LYS A 83 3.91 -11.72 6.45
CA LYS A 83 5.19 -11.07 6.81
C LYS A 83 6.39 -11.65 6.04
N TYR A 84 6.25 -12.90 5.60
CA TYR A 84 7.30 -13.64 4.92
C TYR A 84 6.79 -14.20 3.60
N VAL A 85 7.64 -14.16 2.58
CA VAL A 85 7.38 -14.75 1.28
C VAL A 85 8.47 -15.76 0.92
N ARG A 86 8.10 -16.76 0.12
CA ARG A 86 9.09 -17.64 -0.52
C ARG A 86 9.69 -16.93 -1.74
N ILE A 87 10.83 -17.44 -2.21
CA ILE A 87 11.55 -16.88 -3.35
C ILE A 87 10.63 -16.71 -4.57
N GLY A 88 9.87 -17.75 -4.94
CA GLY A 88 8.99 -17.68 -6.11
C GLY A 88 7.87 -16.65 -5.97
N GLU A 89 7.27 -16.53 -4.78
CA GLU A 89 6.23 -15.53 -4.52
C GLU A 89 6.81 -14.12 -4.56
N GLY A 90 7.92 -13.87 -3.85
CA GLY A 90 8.56 -12.56 -3.84
C GLY A 90 9.06 -12.14 -5.22
N SER A 91 9.58 -13.07 -6.02
CA SER A 91 9.94 -12.80 -7.41
C SER A 91 8.77 -12.29 -8.25
N ILE A 92 7.57 -12.83 -8.04
CA ILE A 92 6.35 -12.35 -8.71
C ILE A 92 5.94 -10.98 -8.15
N THR A 93 5.90 -10.83 -6.81
CA THR A 93 5.48 -9.59 -6.14
C THR A 93 6.32 -8.38 -6.57
N TYR A 94 7.64 -8.52 -6.63
CA TYR A 94 8.54 -7.43 -7.01
C TYR A 94 8.85 -7.39 -8.50
N SER A 95 8.36 -8.35 -9.29
CA SER A 95 8.74 -8.54 -10.71
C SER A 95 10.27 -8.64 -10.92
N ILE A 96 10.96 -9.32 -10.01
CA ILE A 96 12.43 -9.51 -10.03
C ILE A 96 12.74 -11.00 -10.18
N GLY A 97 13.68 -11.33 -11.08
CA GLY A 97 14.14 -12.70 -11.28
C GLY A 97 14.68 -13.35 -10.00
N HIS A 98 14.42 -14.65 -9.82
CA HIS A 98 14.73 -15.42 -8.60
C HIS A 98 16.14 -15.19 -8.05
N HIS A 99 17.16 -15.29 -8.91
CA HIS A 99 18.55 -15.09 -8.51
C HIS A 99 18.78 -13.69 -7.95
N ARG A 100 18.32 -12.66 -8.68
CA ARG A 100 18.52 -11.27 -8.29
C ARG A 100 17.75 -10.91 -7.03
N PHE A 101 16.53 -11.43 -6.88
CA PHE A 101 15.71 -11.23 -5.69
C PHE A 101 16.40 -11.80 -4.45
N ILE A 102 16.98 -13.01 -4.53
CA ILE A 102 17.73 -13.61 -3.43
C ILE A 102 18.97 -12.78 -3.08
N GLU A 103 19.74 -12.31 -4.06
CA GLU A 103 20.92 -11.47 -3.82
C GLU A 103 20.55 -10.20 -3.07
N MET A 104 19.53 -9.49 -3.53
CA MET A 104 19.05 -8.27 -2.90
C MET A 104 18.50 -8.55 -1.50
N ALA A 105 17.75 -9.63 -1.31
CA ALA A 105 17.22 -10.01 0.00
C ALA A 105 18.34 -10.35 1.00
N ARG A 106 19.44 -10.97 0.53
CA ARG A 106 20.63 -11.19 1.36
C ARG A 106 21.32 -9.89 1.72
N ALA A 107 21.49 -8.97 0.76
CA ALA A 107 22.07 -7.66 0.99
C ALA A 107 21.25 -6.83 2.00
N ALA A 108 19.92 -6.94 1.94
CA ALA A 108 18.99 -6.33 2.88
C ALA A 108 19.00 -6.96 4.29
N GLY A 109 19.61 -8.14 4.47
CA GLY A 109 19.49 -8.90 5.71
C GLY A 109 18.10 -9.49 5.96
N ALA A 110 17.28 -9.61 4.91
CA ALA A 110 15.87 -10.03 4.99
C ALA A 110 15.67 -11.56 4.93
N VAL A 111 16.73 -12.36 4.80
CA VAL A 111 16.66 -13.80 4.53
C VAL A 111 16.64 -14.62 5.82
N TYR A 112 15.64 -15.48 5.95
CA TYR A 112 15.48 -16.47 7.01
C TYR A 112 15.58 -17.88 6.41
N LYS A 113 16.55 -18.66 6.88
CA LYS A 113 16.69 -20.07 6.48
C LYS A 113 16.10 -20.96 7.56
N ILE A 114 15.08 -21.72 7.20
CA ILE A 114 14.48 -22.71 8.10
C ILE A 114 15.06 -24.08 7.72
N ASN A 115 15.70 -24.71 8.70
CA ASN A 115 16.45 -25.97 8.63
C ASN A 115 17.74 -25.90 7.81
N GLU A 116 18.85 -26.31 8.44
CA GLU A 116 20.18 -26.39 7.84
C GLU A 116 20.37 -27.79 7.23
N GLY A 117 19.83 -28.01 6.02
CA GLY A 117 19.94 -29.29 5.32
C GLY A 117 19.39 -29.26 3.90
N THR A 118 19.50 -30.39 3.19
CA THR A 118 18.94 -30.56 1.83
C THR A 118 17.41 -30.48 1.90
N GLY A 119 16.84 -29.39 1.37
CA GLY A 119 15.40 -29.09 1.47
C GLY A 119 15.04 -27.98 2.48
N GLY A 120 16.03 -27.27 3.02
CA GLY A 120 15.80 -26.07 3.83
C GLY A 120 14.91 -25.05 3.09
N THR A 121 13.93 -24.49 3.80
CA THR A 121 13.02 -23.50 3.24
C THR A 121 13.58 -22.10 3.46
N VAL A 122 13.67 -21.31 2.40
CA VAL A 122 14.06 -19.91 2.48
C VAL A 122 12.80 -19.05 2.52
N LEU A 123 12.71 -18.24 3.57
CA LEU A 123 11.71 -17.18 3.72
C LEU A 123 12.40 -15.82 3.67
N ILE A 124 11.72 -14.83 3.11
CA ILE A 124 12.20 -13.46 3.00
C ILE A 124 11.20 -12.56 3.70
N ASN A 125 11.67 -11.76 4.65
CA ASN A 125 10.87 -10.73 5.32
C ASN A 125 10.70 -9.53 4.39
N ILE A 126 9.46 -9.26 3.99
CA ILE A 126 9.15 -8.23 3.01
C ILE A 126 9.26 -6.81 3.57
N ASP A 127 9.01 -6.62 4.87
CA ASP A 127 9.13 -5.29 5.50
C ASP A 127 10.58 -4.78 5.42
N ILE A 128 11.53 -5.65 5.77
CA ILE A 128 12.98 -5.34 5.73
C ILE A 128 13.43 -5.13 4.28
N PHE A 129 12.87 -5.90 3.35
CA PHE A 129 13.19 -5.78 1.93
C PHE A 129 12.67 -4.47 1.33
N ASP A 130 11.44 -4.07 1.66
CA ASP A 130 10.83 -2.81 1.21
C ASP A 130 11.66 -1.61 1.71
N GLU A 131 12.07 -1.63 2.99
CA GLU A 131 12.95 -0.58 3.56
C GLU A 131 14.30 -0.49 2.83
N TYR A 132 14.88 -1.63 2.47
CA TYR A 132 16.11 -1.67 1.67
C TYR A 132 15.90 -1.09 0.27
N MET A 133 14.77 -1.37 -0.38
CA MET A 133 14.47 -0.86 -1.73
C MET A 133 14.35 0.66 -1.78
N GLU A 134 13.73 1.27 -0.76
CA GLU A 134 13.56 2.73 -0.69
C GLU A 134 14.90 3.50 -0.65
N GLN A 135 16.00 2.85 -0.27
CA GLN A 135 17.34 3.46 -0.29
C GLN A 135 17.86 3.72 -1.71
N PHE A 136 17.35 2.99 -2.71
CA PHE A 136 17.74 3.13 -4.11
C PHE A 136 16.85 4.11 -4.89
N ARG A 137 15.89 4.75 -4.22
CA ARG A 137 14.99 5.72 -4.83
C ARG A 137 15.77 6.96 -5.25
N GLU A 138 15.76 7.26 -6.55
CA GLU A 138 16.37 8.47 -7.11
C GLU A 138 15.50 9.72 -6.82
N GLU A 139 16.14 10.89 -6.82
CA GLU A 139 15.45 12.17 -6.71
C GLU A 139 14.59 12.47 -7.95
N ALA A 140 13.54 13.27 -7.76
CA ALA A 140 12.66 13.64 -8.85
C ALA A 140 13.40 14.49 -9.89
N ILE A 141 13.54 13.97 -11.10
CA ILE A 141 14.15 14.70 -12.21
C ILE A 141 13.14 15.75 -12.72
N PRO A 142 13.52 17.05 -12.79
CA PRO A 142 12.62 18.07 -13.30
C PRO A 142 12.26 17.80 -14.77
N MET A 143 10.97 17.92 -15.08
CA MET A 143 10.49 17.74 -16.45
C MET A 143 11.03 18.85 -17.35
N LYS A 144 11.49 18.49 -18.56
CA LYS A 144 11.88 19.48 -19.59
C LYS A 144 10.73 20.42 -19.96
N HIS A 145 9.50 19.90 -19.95
CA HIS A 145 8.28 20.66 -20.15
C HIS A 145 7.33 20.38 -18.98
N PRO A 146 7.31 21.25 -17.95
CA PRO A 146 6.45 21.07 -16.78
C PRO A 146 4.97 21.01 -17.19
N LEU A 147 4.24 20.02 -16.68
CA LEU A 147 2.79 19.88 -16.91
C LEU A 147 1.99 21.07 -16.37
N PHE A 148 2.51 21.74 -15.34
CA PHE A 148 1.94 22.92 -14.74
C PHE A 148 2.94 24.08 -14.90
N GLY A 149 2.55 25.12 -15.64
CA GLY A 149 3.31 26.36 -15.70
C GLY A 149 3.22 27.13 -14.38
N PRO A 150 4.16 28.05 -14.09
CA PRO A 150 3.98 28.99 -13.00
C PRO A 150 2.65 29.71 -13.20
N ALA A 151 1.86 29.86 -12.12
CA ALA A 151 0.65 30.67 -12.16
C ALA A 151 1.04 32.06 -12.70
N LYS A 152 0.42 32.47 -13.80
CA LYS A 152 0.63 33.82 -14.35
C LYS A 152 0.21 34.85 -13.30
N GLY A 153 1.19 35.50 -12.68
CA GLY A 153 1.02 36.71 -11.87
C GLY A 153 1.13 36.49 -10.38
N GLU A 154 2.34 36.69 -9.86
CA GLU A 154 2.60 37.52 -8.66
C GLU A 154 3.60 38.60 -9.06
#